data_AF-A0A7J2HTY9-F1
#
_entry.id   AF-A0A7J2HTY9-F1
#
_cell.length_a   1.000
_cell.length_b   1.000
_cell.length_c   1.000
_cell.angle_alpha   90.00
_cell.angle_beta   90.00
_cell.angle_gamma   90.00
#
_symmetry.space_group_name_H-M   'P 1'
#
loop_
_entity.id
_entity.type
_entity.pdbx_description
1 polymer ?
#
loop_
_entity_poly.entity_id
_entity_poly.type
_entity_poly.pdbx_seq_one_letter_code
_entity_poly.pdbx_strand_id
1 'polypeptide(L)'
;WGGQVWEKGFKIIVLYNTGNEVRKTVAEMLKENIESLNPKFKVEVRAVEWPIYLKAMVKSQLPVFIIGWLADYPDPDNFVFPYMHSEGTFAAWQGYVTPSEE
;
A
#
# COMPACT_ATOMS: atom_id res chain seq x y z
N TRP A 1 -14.98 5.01 -16.40
CA TRP A 1 -13.53 4.87 -16.65
C TRP A 1 -13.15 4.39 -18.05
N GLY A 2 -14.09 4.04 -18.96
CA GLY A 2 -13.86 4.03 -20.42
C GLY A 2 -12.69 3.21 -20.98
N GLY A 3 -12.17 2.19 -20.28
CA GLY A 3 -11.11 1.30 -20.78
C GLY A 3 -9.70 1.90 -20.89
N GLN A 4 -9.50 3.18 -20.56
CA GLN A 4 -8.24 3.89 -20.84
C GLN A 4 -7.00 3.26 -20.18
N VAL A 5 -7.16 2.69 -18.99
CA VAL A 5 -6.06 1.97 -18.30
C VAL A 5 -5.59 0.79 -19.14
N TRP A 6 -6.50 0.02 -19.74
CA TRP A 6 -6.17 -1.14 -20.56
C TRP A 6 -5.51 -0.76 -21.90
N GLU A 7 -5.92 0.38 -22.46
CA GLU A 7 -5.39 0.89 -23.72
C GLU A 7 -4.01 1.55 -23.56
N LYS A 8 -3.81 2.35 -22.51
CA LYS A 8 -2.58 3.14 -22.31
C LYS A 8 -1.57 2.47 -21.37
N GLY A 9 -2.04 1.65 -20.44
CA GLY A 9 -1.23 1.10 -19.36
C GLY A 9 -0.91 2.11 -18.26
N PHE A 10 -0.05 1.69 -17.34
CA PHE A 10 0.43 2.51 -16.23
C PHE A 10 1.80 2.03 -15.74
N LYS A 11 2.49 2.89 -15.00
CA LYS A 11 3.62 2.52 -14.16
C LYS A 11 3.31 2.87 -12.71
N ILE A 12 3.52 1.92 -11.80
CA ILE A 12 3.39 2.13 -10.36
C ILE A 12 4.60 1.55 -9.61
N ILE A 13 4.83 2.05 -8.40
CA ILE A 13 5.91 1.58 -7.53
C ILE A 13 5.27 0.92 -6.30
N VAL A 14 5.68 -0.31 -5.99
CA VAL A 14 5.35 -1.02 -4.74
C VAL A 14 6.58 -1.00 -3.85
N LEU A 15 6.43 -0.42 -2.66
CA LEU A 15 7.53 -0.24 -1.72
C LEU A 15 7.43 -1.23 -0.56
N TYR A 16 8.60 -1.68 -0.10
CA TYR A 16 8.76 -2.46 1.13
C TYR A 16 10.00 -1.97 1.89
N ASN A 17 10.10 -2.30 3.17
CA ASN A 17 11.27 -1.92 3.95
C ASN A 17 12.44 -2.90 3.72
N THR A 18 13.65 -2.36 3.57
CA THR A 18 14.87 -3.15 3.34
C THR A 18 15.03 -4.27 4.37
N GLY A 19 15.48 -5.44 3.92
CA GLY A 19 15.74 -6.61 4.76
C GLY A 19 14.51 -7.44 5.13
N ASN A 20 13.31 -7.04 4.70
CA ASN A 20 12.10 -7.85 4.89
C ASN A 20 11.79 -8.71 3.66
N GLU A 21 12.33 -9.92 3.63
CA GLU A 21 12.16 -10.84 2.49
C GLU A 21 10.70 -11.23 2.26
N VAL A 22 9.90 -11.38 3.33
CA VAL A 22 8.46 -11.69 3.17
C VAL A 22 7.74 -10.57 2.42
N ARG A 23 7.96 -9.31 2.79
CA ARG A 23 7.35 -8.17 2.09
C ARG A 23 7.89 -8.01 0.67
N LYS A 24 9.17 -8.30 0.44
CA LYS A 24 9.74 -8.34 -0.91
C LYS A 24 9.05 -9.38 -1.78
N THR A 25 8.90 -10.62 -1.30
CA THR A 25 8.22 -11.69 -2.02
C THR A 25 6.78 -11.29 -2.37
N VAL A 26 6.05 -10.70 -1.43
CA VAL A 26 4.69 -10.19 -1.71
C VAL A 26 4.70 -9.12 -2.80
N ALA A 27 5.64 -8.17 -2.75
CA ALA A 27 5.77 -7.13 -3.77
C ALA A 27 6.09 -7.71 -5.17
N GLU A 28 6.97 -8.72 -5.22
CA GLU A 28 7.33 -9.44 -6.45
C GLU A 28 6.14 -10.24 -7.01
N MET A 29 5.36 -10.91 -6.15
CA MET A 29 4.13 -11.58 -6.55
C MET A 29 3.10 -10.60 -7.12
N LEU A 30 2.93 -9.42 -6.50
CA LEU A 30 2.05 -8.37 -7.03
C LEU A 30 2.53 -7.90 -8.41
N LYS A 31 3.83 -7.67 -8.57
CA LYS A 31 4.43 -7.31 -9.86
C LYS A 31 4.14 -8.36 -10.93
N GLU A 32 4.45 -9.62 -10.67
CA GLU A 32 4.25 -10.72 -11.62
C GLU A 32 2.79 -10.82 -12.06
N ASN A 33 1.87 -10.87 -11.09
CA ASN A 33 0.46 -11.01 -11.39
C ASN A 33 -0.09 -9.79 -12.15
N ILE A 34 0.23 -8.56 -11.74
CA ILE A 34 -0.24 -7.35 -12.42
C ILE A 34 0.33 -7.25 -13.84
N GLU A 35 1.63 -7.50 -14.03
CA GLU A 35 2.26 -7.41 -15.35
C GLU A 35 1.80 -8.54 -16.31
N SER A 36 1.34 -9.68 -15.78
CA SER A 36 0.77 -10.76 -16.60
C SER A 36 -0.59 -10.43 -17.22
N LEU A 37 -1.35 -9.50 -16.61
CA LEU A 37 -2.69 -9.11 -17.10
C LEU A 37 -2.63 -8.31 -18.40
N ASN A 38 -1.59 -7.48 -18.55
CA ASN A 38 -1.43 -6.61 -19.72
C ASN A 38 0.04 -6.18 -19.85
N PRO A 39 0.68 -6.34 -21.03
CA PRO A 39 2.09 -5.99 -21.23
C PRO A 39 2.39 -4.50 -21.03
N LYS A 40 1.37 -3.63 -21.04
CA LYS A 40 1.47 -2.18 -20.79
C LYS A 40 1.43 -1.83 -19.30
N PHE A 41 1.12 -2.78 -18.41
CA PHE A 41 1.22 -2.57 -16.97
C PHE A 41 2.67 -2.77 -16.54
N LYS A 42 3.16 -1.84 -15.71
CA LYS A 42 4.53 -1.85 -15.20
C LYS A 42 4.52 -1.62 -13.69
N VAL A 43 5.11 -2.54 -12.96
CA VAL A 43 5.29 -2.45 -11.51
C VAL A 43 6.77 -2.45 -11.18
N GLU A 44 7.21 -1.44 -10.46
CA GLU A 44 8.56 -1.36 -9.91
C GLU A 44 8.52 -1.74 -8.43
N VAL A 45 9.35 -2.70 -8.01
CA VAL A 45 9.49 -3.08 -6.60
C VAL A 45 10.70 -2.35 -6.02
N ARG A 46 10.50 -1.60 -4.93
CA ARG A 46 11.55 -0.75 -4.35
C ARG A 46 11.71 -0.97 -2.84
N ALA A 47 12.93 -1.33 -2.43
CA ALA A 47 13.33 -1.37 -1.03
C ALA A 47 13.62 0.03 -0.50
N VAL A 48 13.24 0.31 0.74
CA VAL A 48 13.51 1.58 1.42
C VAL A 48 13.91 1.33 2.87
N GLU A 49 14.91 2.04 3.37
CA GLU A 49 15.29 1.96 4.78
C GLU A 49 14.14 2.34 5.71
N TRP A 50 13.94 1.56 6.78
CA TRP A 50 12.77 1.66 7.64
C TRP A 50 12.48 3.08 8.17
N PRO A 51 13.48 3.87 8.66
CA PRO A 51 13.22 5.23 9.12
C PRO A 51 12.75 6.18 8.00
N ILE A 52 13.20 5.96 6.77
CA ILE A 52 12.79 6.74 5.60
C ILE A 52 11.39 6.31 5.19
N TYR A 53 11.13 5.00 5.17
CA TYR A 53 9.85 4.40 4.83
C TYR A 53 8.71 4.93 5.72
N LEU A 54 8.89 4.93 7.05
CA LEU A 54 7.91 5.47 7.99
C LEU A 54 7.65 6.96 7.74
N LYS A 55 8.70 7.78 7.60
CA LYS A 55 8.56 9.23 7.35
C LYS A 55 7.82 9.51 6.04
N ALA A 56 8.10 8.75 4.99
CA ALA A 56 7.43 8.90 3.70
C ALA A 56 5.97 8.44 3.75
N MET A 57 5.67 7.37 4.49
CA MET A 57 4.33 6.84 4.67
C MET A 57 3.42 7.86 5.37
N VAL A 58 3.86 8.42 6.50
CA VAL A 58 3.09 9.46 7.25
C VAL A 58 2.85 10.71 6.41
N LYS A 59 3.75 11.02 5.46
CA LYS A 59 3.63 12.15 4.55
C LYS A 59 2.81 11.85 3.29
N SER A 60 2.19 10.67 3.20
CA SER A 60 1.43 10.23 2.01
C SER A 60 2.26 10.21 0.71
N GLN A 61 3.56 9.92 0.81
CA GLN A 61 4.49 9.94 -0.33
C GLN A 61 4.69 8.56 -0.95
N LEU A 62 4.11 7.50 -0.37
CA LEU A 62 4.26 6.13 -0.84
C LEU A 62 3.02 5.74 -1.68
N PRO A 63 3.15 5.54 -3.00
CA PRO A 63 2.02 5.19 -3.86
C PRO A 63 1.38 3.84 -3.50
N VAL A 64 2.20 2.83 -3.18
CA VAL A 64 1.76 1.54 -2.62
C VAL A 64 2.82 1.08 -1.63
N PHE A 65 2.41 0.73 -0.41
CA PHE A 65 3.32 0.27 0.65
C PHE A 65 2.82 -1.03 1.28
N ILE A 66 3.75 -1.90 1.65
CA ILE A 66 3.46 -3.13 2.41
C ILE A 66 3.82 -2.89 3.88
N ILE A 67 2.85 -3.06 4.77
CA ILE A 67 2.97 -2.83 6.20
C ILE A 67 2.12 -3.87 6.95
N GLY A 68 2.34 -4.01 8.25
CA GLY A 68 1.47 -4.82 9.12
C GLY A 68 1.25 -4.11 10.45
N TRP A 69 0.15 -4.47 11.10
CA TRP A 69 -0.17 -4.09 12.47
C TRP A 69 -0.05 -5.30 13.38
N LEU A 70 0.50 -5.11 14.57
CA LEU A 70 0.48 -6.11 15.63
C LEU A 70 -0.38 -5.56 16.75
N ALA A 71 -1.22 -6.41 17.34
CA ALA A 71 -2.13 -5.99 18.40
C ALA A 71 -1.37 -5.40 19.60
N ASP A 72 -1.69 -4.16 19.98
CA ASP A 72 -1.16 -3.55 21.20
C ASP A 72 -1.94 -4.01 22.45
N TYR A 73 -3.23 -4.32 22.27
CA TYR A 73 -4.14 -4.84 23.30
C TYR A 73 -5.21 -5.74 22.66
N PRO A 74 -5.79 -6.71 23.40
CA PRO A 74 -6.66 -7.75 22.85
C PRO A 74 -8.11 -7.24 22.64
N ASP A 75 -8.26 -6.15 21.90
CA ASP A 75 -9.55 -5.60 21.49
C ASP A 75 -9.59 -5.47 19.96
N PRO A 76 -10.68 -5.88 19.28
CA PRO A 76 -10.83 -5.69 17.84
C PRO A 76 -10.64 -4.23 17.37
N ASP A 77 -10.98 -3.24 18.20
CA ASP A 77 -10.76 -1.82 17.91
C ASP A 77 -9.30 -1.52 17.57
N ASN A 78 -8.35 -2.23 18.19
CA ASN A 78 -6.93 -2.08 17.92
C ASN A 78 -6.54 -2.45 16.48
N PHE A 79 -7.39 -3.20 15.75
CA PHE A 79 -7.23 -3.42 14.31
C PHE A 79 -8.17 -2.54 13.48
N VAL A 80 -9.42 -2.38 13.89
CA VAL A 80 -10.41 -1.63 13.10
C VAL A 80 -9.99 -0.17 12.97
N PHE A 81 -9.60 0.47 14.08
CA PHE A 81 -9.28 1.90 14.08
C PHE A 81 -8.10 2.23 13.15
N PRO A 82 -6.91 1.58 13.25
CA PRO A 82 -5.76 1.92 12.39
C PRO A 82 -6.02 1.72 10.88
N TYR A 83 -6.84 0.73 10.50
CA TYR A 83 -7.06 0.38 9.10
C TYR A 83 -8.29 1.05 8.46
N MET A 84 -9.33 1.38 9.22
CA MET A 84 -10.64 1.70 8.67
C MET A 84 -11.25 3.03 9.17
N HIS A 85 -10.69 3.67 10.19
CA HIS A 85 -11.16 4.98 10.64
C HIS A 85 -10.43 6.10 9.89
N SER A 86 -11.10 7.19 9.49
CA SER A 86 -10.44 8.29 8.73
C SER A 86 -9.29 8.95 9.48
N GLU A 87 -9.27 8.86 10.82
CA GLU A 87 -8.16 9.30 11.68
C GLU A 87 -7.23 8.16 12.11
N GLY A 88 -7.48 6.95 11.61
CA GLY A 88 -6.68 5.76 11.86
C GLY A 88 -5.30 5.86 11.21
N THR A 89 -4.29 5.30 11.87
CA THR A 89 -2.88 5.30 11.44
C THR A 89 -2.70 5.08 9.93
N PHE A 90 -3.10 3.92 9.39
CA PHE A 90 -2.89 3.62 7.97
C PHE A 90 -3.95 4.21 7.06
N ALA A 91 -5.20 4.31 7.53
CA ALA A 91 -6.29 4.91 6.78
C ALA A 91 -6.03 6.40 6.49
N ALA A 92 -5.71 7.19 7.52
CA ALA A 92 -5.44 8.62 7.42
C ALA A 92 -4.29 8.91 6.46
N TRP A 93 -3.19 8.16 6.54
CA TRP A 93 -2.01 8.38 5.69
C TRP A 93 -2.22 7.99 4.23
N GLN A 94 -3.25 7.19 3.92
CA GLN A 94 -3.68 6.89 2.57
C GLN A 94 -4.77 7.85 2.05
N GLY A 95 -5.20 8.82 2.88
CA GLY A 95 -6.31 9.71 2.55
C GLY A 95 -7.66 9.00 2.52
N TYR A 96 -7.80 7.88 3.24
CA TYR A 96 -9.09 7.19 3.36
C TYR A 96 -10.07 8.08 4.15
N VAL A 97 -11.20 8.36 3.54
CA VAL A 97 -12.30 9.09 4.17
C VAL A 97 -13.42 8.10 4.40
N THR A 98 -13.88 7.99 5.65
CA THR A 98 -15.09 7.23 5.97
C THR A 98 -16.25 7.89 5.23
N PRO A 99 -16.99 7.16 4.37
CA PRO A 99 -18.17 7.72 3.73
C PRO A 99 -19.10 8.27 4.80
N SER A 100 -19.59 9.50 4.62
CA SER A 100 -20.71 9.96 5.45
C SER A 100 -21.88 9.01 5.24
N GLU A 101 -22.55 8.60 6.31
CA GLU A 101 -23.86 7.98 6.19
C GLU A 101 -24.76 8.98 5.44
N GLU A 102 -25.17 8.63 4.21
CA GLU A 102 -26.18 9.39 3.45
C GLU A 102 -27.56 9.25 4.09
#